data_AF-A5PD21-F1
#
_entry.id   AF-A5PD21-F1
#
_cell.length_a   1.000
_cell.length_b   1.000
_cell.length_c   1.000
_cell.angle_alpha   90.00
_cell.angle_beta   90.00
_cell.angle_gamma   90.00
#
_symmetry.space_group_name_H-M   'P 1'
#
loop_
_entity.id
_entity.type
_entity.pdbx_description
1 polymer ?
#
loop_
_entity_poly.entity_id
_entity_poly.type
_entity_poly.pdbx_seq_one_letter_code
_entity_poly.pdbx_strand_id
1 'polypeptide(L)'
;MRYRSRFNAAGGIADFWNEWKKPTPYRWPILAASFLMTGTLFFWLTKEEYYYPPEVPQVTYITTFAEGRTDEEIRQSNLENQALKDERQAERERIEQRRRDIYKALGAATGVDVEAMEAEAEAERAAEEQAERERLDGLFGGRDGNSGEQIDPDSE
;
A
#
# COMPACT_ATOMS: atom_id res chain seq x y z
N MET A 1 26.33 53.92 -40.59
CA MET A 1 26.86 52.70 -41.27
C MET A 1 25.71 51.94 -41.90
N ARG A 2 25.75 51.71 -43.22
CA ARG A 2 24.67 51.02 -43.96
C ARG A 2 24.84 49.50 -43.82
N TYR A 3 24.07 48.86 -42.94
CA TYR A 3 23.97 47.40 -42.87
C TYR A 3 23.38 46.88 -44.19
N ARG A 4 24.24 46.43 -45.11
CA ARG A 4 23.77 45.65 -46.26
C ARG A 4 23.40 44.28 -45.71
N SER A 5 22.10 43.97 -45.65
CA SER A 5 21.61 42.63 -45.35
C SER A 5 22.32 41.64 -46.27
N ARG A 6 23.14 40.76 -45.70
CA ARG A 6 23.82 39.68 -46.44
C ARG A 6 22.89 38.50 -46.71
N PHE A 7 21.65 38.56 -46.22
CA PHE A 7 20.63 37.54 -46.40
C PHE A 7 19.77 37.92 -47.60
N ASN A 8 19.96 37.20 -48.70
CA ASN A 8 19.10 37.26 -49.88
C ASN A 8 18.27 35.98 -49.95
N ALA A 9 17.16 35.92 -49.21
CA ALA A 9 16.27 34.76 -49.18
C ALA A 9 15.70 34.43 -50.57
N ALA A 10 15.34 35.45 -51.35
CA ALA A 10 14.84 35.29 -52.71
C ALA A 10 15.91 34.69 -53.64
N GLY A 11 17.16 35.14 -53.54
CA GLY A 11 18.30 34.59 -54.27
C GLY A 11 18.59 33.14 -53.89
N GLY A 12 18.58 32.81 -52.60
CA GLY A 12 18.79 31.44 -52.14
C GLY A 12 17.72 30.45 -52.63
N ILE A 13 16.45 30.87 -52.68
CA ILE A 13 15.36 30.05 -53.23
C ILE A 13 15.53 29.85 -54.74
N ALA A 14 15.93 30.90 -55.47
CA ALA A 14 16.17 30.81 -56.91
C ALA A 14 17.37 29.90 -57.24
N ASP A 15 18.46 29.99 -56.48
CA ASP A 15 19.64 29.14 -56.61
C ASP A 15 19.30 27.67 -56.32
N PHE A 16 18.52 27.40 -55.26
CA PHE A 16 18.01 26.07 -54.96
C PHE A 16 17.15 25.50 -56.10
N TRP A 17 16.22 26.29 -56.64
CA TRP A 17 15.34 25.87 -57.74
C TRP A 17 16.12 25.57 -59.03
N ASN A 18 17.15 26.35 -59.30
CA ASN A 18 18.06 26.12 -60.43
C ASN A 18 18.85 24.81 -60.26
N GLU A 19 19.36 24.51 -59.07
CA GLU A 19 20.06 23.25 -58.79
C GLU A 19 19.10 22.05 -58.87
N TRP A 20 17.90 22.21 -58.32
CA TRP A 20 16.83 21.22 -58.38
C TRP A 20 16.44 20.87 -59.82
N LYS A 21 16.47 21.81 -60.76
CA LYS A 21 16.14 21.57 -62.18
C LYS A 21 17.20 20.89 -63.03
N LYS A 22 18.45 20.76 -62.56
CA LYS A 22 19.52 20.05 -63.31
C LYS A 22 19.12 18.58 -63.56
N PRO A 23 19.88 17.73 -64.24
CA PRO A 23 19.62 16.29 -64.22
C PRO A 23 20.77 15.59 -63.49
N THR A 24 20.63 15.41 -62.19
CA THR A 24 21.60 14.69 -61.34
C THR A 24 21.01 13.35 -60.90
N PRO A 25 21.74 12.23 -61.00
CA PRO A 25 21.18 10.89 -60.78
C PRO A 25 20.78 10.62 -59.31
N TYR A 26 21.36 11.34 -58.35
CA TYR A 26 21.24 11.03 -56.91
C TYR A 26 20.25 11.91 -56.12
N ARG A 27 19.39 12.70 -56.77
CA ARG A 27 18.47 13.65 -56.11
C ARG A 27 17.51 12.98 -55.15
N TRP A 28 16.78 12.01 -55.69
CA TRP A 28 15.78 11.26 -54.96
C TRP A 28 16.41 10.38 -53.88
N PRO A 29 17.53 9.67 -54.13
CA PRO A 29 18.25 8.96 -53.08
C PRO A 29 18.68 9.83 -51.90
N ILE A 30 19.31 10.99 -52.16
CA ILE A 30 19.81 11.88 -51.09
C ILE A 30 18.64 12.48 -50.30
N LEU A 31 17.57 12.90 -50.98
CA LEU A 31 16.37 13.38 -50.29
C LEU A 31 15.71 12.30 -49.47
N ALA A 32 15.52 11.10 -50.03
CA ALA A 32 14.94 9.98 -49.32
C ALA A 32 15.77 9.62 -48.09
N ALA A 33 17.11 9.60 -48.19
CA ALA A 33 17.98 9.37 -47.05
C ALA A 33 17.83 10.44 -45.96
N SER A 34 17.75 11.72 -46.35
CA SER A 34 17.58 12.85 -45.42
C SER A 34 16.22 12.79 -44.70
N PHE A 35 15.16 12.49 -45.45
CA PHE A 35 13.82 12.30 -44.91
C PHE A 35 13.72 11.07 -44.03
N LEU A 36 14.40 9.98 -44.38
CA LEU A 36 14.44 8.76 -43.56
C LEU A 36 15.12 9.04 -42.22
N MET A 37 16.31 9.66 -42.22
CA MET A 37 17.03 9.97 -40.98
C MET A 37 16.19 10.86 -40.05
N THR A 38 15.63 11.94 -40.59
CA THR A 38 14.81 12.87 -39.80
C THR A 38 13.48 12.22 -39.38
N GLY A 39 12.83 11.51 -40.30
CA GLY A 39 11.55 10.84 -40.08
C GLY A 39 11.63 9.73 -39.04
N THR A 40 12.73 8.97 -39.00
CA THR A 40 12.93 7.93 -37.97
C THR A 40 13.01 8.55 -36.58
N LEU A 41 13.68 9.69 -36.41
CA LEU A 41 13.76 10.37 -35.12
C LEU A 41 12.38 10.83 -34.66
N PHE A 42 11.61 11.49 -35.53
CA PHE A 42 10.25 11.93 -35.20
C PHE A 42 9.31 10.76 -34.95
N PHE A 43 9.40 9.70 -35.75
CA PHE A 43 8.61 8.49 -35.54
C PHE A 43 8.86 7.88 -34.17
N TRP A 44 10.12 7.87 -33.71
CA TRP A 44 10.45 7.38 -32.37
C TRP A 44 9.85 8.26 -31.27
N LEU A 45 9.93 9.59 -31.43
CA LEU A 45 9.33 10.55 -30.49
C LEU A 45 7.81 10.38 -30.38
N THR A 46 7.11 10.05 -31.47
CA THR A 46 5.65 9.81 -31.41
C THR A 46 5.22 8.59 -30.60
N LYS A 47 6.16 7.71 -30.23
CA LYS A 47 5.89 6.50 -29.44
C LYS A 47 6.09 6.70 -27.94
N GLU A 48 6.44 7.89 -27.50
CA GLU A 48 6.57 8.18 -26.08
C GLU A 48 5.18 8.14 -25.42
N GLU A 49 4.92 7.10 -24.63
CA GLU A 49 3.71 6.98 -23.81
C GLU A 49 3.91 7.75 -22.51
N TYR A 50 3.13 8.81 -22.32
CA TYR A 50 3.07 9.53 -21.05
C TYR A 50 2.09 8.82 -20.11
N TYR A 51 2.61 8.19 -19.06
CA TYR A 51 1.78 7.64 -17.99
C TYR A 51 1.24 8.77 -17.13
N TYR A 52 -0.06 9.06 -17.26
CA TYR A 52 -0.75 9.98 -16.38
C TYR A 52 -0.73 9.40 -14.94
N PRO A 53 -0.39 10.20 -13.92
CA PRO A 53 -0.46 9.73 -12.54
C PRO A 53 -1.90 9.28 -12.24
N PRO A 54 -2.10 8.18 -11.48
CA PRO A 54 -3.44 7.70 -11.18
C PRO A 54 -4.25 8.79 -10.48
N GLU A 55 -5.52 8.95 -10.87
CA GLU A 55 -6.44 9.85 -10.19
C GLU A 55 -6.57 9.45 -8.72
N VAL A 56 -6.58 10.43 -7.82
CA VAL A 56 -6.80 10.17 -6.39
C VAL A 56 -8.18 9.53 -6.20
N PRO A 57 -8.29 8.45 -5.41
CA PRO A 57 -9.56 7.78 -5.21
C PRO A 57 -10.55 8.70 -4.48
N GLN A 58 -11.79 8.75 -4.97
CA GLN A 58 -12.88 9.44 -4.28
C GLN A 58 -13.39 8.53 -3.15
N VAL A 59 -13.18 8.95 -1.90
CA VAL A 59 -13.62 8.21 -0.70
C VAL A 59 -14.90 8.85 -0.17
N THR A 60 -16.01 8.10 -0.20
CA THR A 60 -17.25 8.48 0.49
C THR A 60 -17.25 7.88 1.88
N TYR A 61 -17.17 8.71 2.91
CA TYR A 61 -17.32 8.28 4.29
C TYR A 61 -18.80 8.08 4.62
N ILE A 62 -19.17 6.87 5.06
CA ILE A 62 -20.49 6.57 5.60
C ILE A 62 -20.35 6.56 7.12
N THR A 63 -20.79 7.64 7.78
CA THR A 63 -20.78 7.73 9.24
C THR A 63 -22.09 7.15 9.81
N THR A 64 -21.99 6.27 10.80
CA THR A 64 -23.15 5.72 11.52
C THR A 64 -23.41 6.42 12.86
N PHE A 65 -22.51 7.31 13.25
CA PHE A 65 -22.66 8.12 14.47
C PHE A 65 -23.44 9.38 14.14
N ALA A 66 -24.38 9.75 15.01
CA ALA A 66 -25.11 11.00 14.89
C ALA A 66 -24.13 12.19 14.95
N GLU A 67 -24.17 13.05 13.93
CA GLU A 67 -23.38 14.29 13.90
C GLU A 67 -23.79 15.19 15.08
N GLY A 68 -22.81 15.79 15.76
CA GLY A 68 -23.06 16.78 16.81
C GLY A 68 -23.19 16.25 18.24
N ARG A 69 -22.92 14.95 18.48
CA ARG A 69 -22.80 14.45 19.86
C ARG A 69 -21.61 15.07 20.57
N THR A 70 -21.81 15.46 21.82
CA THR A 70 -20.75 15.94 22.70
C THR A 70 -19.94 14.77 23.26
N ASP A 71 -18.67 15.03 23.61
CA ASP A 71 -17.78 14.03 24.21
C ASP A 71 -18.37 13.42 25.50
N GLU A 72 -19.15 14.19 26.25
CA GLU A 72 -19.82 13.70 27.47
C GLU A 72 -20.93 12.70 27.13
N GLU A 73 -21.77 12.98 26.13
CA GLU A 73 -22.80 12.05 25.66
C GLU A 73 -22.18 10.77 25.09
N ILE A 74 -21.01 10.85 24.45
CA ILE A 74 -20.24 9.69 23.99
C ILE A 74 -19.79 8.85 25.19
N ARG A 75 -19.23 9.48 26.22
CA ARG A 75 -18.75 8.80 27.43
C ARG A 75 -19.88 8.06 28.16
N GLN A 76 -21.01 8.73 28.38
CA GLN A 76 -22.17 8.11 29.06
C GLN A 76 -22.69 6.90 28.29
N SER A 77 -22.87 7.05 26.98
CA SER A 77 -23.31 5.95 26.11
C SER A 77 -22.31 4.78 26.08
N ASN A 78 -21.01 5.06 26.14
CA ASN A 78 -20.00 4.01 26.19
C ASN A 78 -20.04 3.26 27.53
N LEU A 79 -20.22 3.97 28.65
CA LEU A 79 -20.35 3.35 29.99
C LEU A 79 -21.58 2.45 30.08
N GLU A 80 -22.73 2.90 29.58
CA GLU A 80 -23.96 2.10 29.53
C GLU A 80 -23.78 0.85 28.66
N ASN A 81 -23.16 1.00 27.48
CA ASN A 81 -22.86 -0.12 26.61
C ASN A 81 -21.85 -1.08 27.23
N GLN A 82 -20.89 -0.59 28.00
CA GLN A 82 -19.92 -1.43 28.69
C GLN A 82 -20.61 -2.27 29.77
N ALA A 83 -21.48 -1.65 30.59
CA ALA A 83 -22.24 -2.37 31.60
C ALA A 83 -23.11 -3.49 30.99
N LEU A 84 -23.80 -3.20 29.88
CA LEU A 84 -24.61 -4.21 29.15
C LEU A 84 -23.76 -5.31 28.49
N LYS A 85 -22.52 -5.00 28.09
CA LYS A 85 -21.58 -6.00 27.60
C LYS A 85 -21.10 -6.90 28.72
N ASP A 86 -20.71 -6.30 29.85
CA ASP A 86 -20.18 -7.01 31.01
C ASP A 86 -21.23 -7.97 31.60
N GLU A 87 -22.49 -7.54 31.70
CA GLU A 87 -23.60 -8.39 32.14
C GLU A 87 -23.79 -9.61 31.22
N ARG A 88 -23.87 -9.37 29.91
CA ARG A 88 -24.03 -10.44 28.92
C ARG A 88 -22.83 -11.38 28.89
N GLN A 89 -21.63 -10.85 29.09
CA GLN A 89 -20.40 -11.64 29.15
C GLN A 89 -20.40 -12.53 30.39
N ALA A 90 -20.77 -12.00 31.56
CA ALA A 90 -20.91 -12.77 32.78
C ALA A 90 -21.95 -13.90 32.65
N GLU A 91 -23.08 -13.64 31.98
CA GLU A 91 -24.09 -14.67 31.71
C GLU A 91 -23.54 -15.77 30.79
N ARG A 92 -22.86 -15.39 29.70
CA ARG A 92 -22.22 -16.35 28.78
C ARG A 92 -21.18 -17.21 29.48
N GLU A 93 -20.34 -16.61 30.31
CA GLU A 93 -19.33 -17.33 31.08
C GLU A 93 -19.96 -18.34 32.04
N ARG A 94 -21.07 -17.99 32.71
CA ARG A 94 -21.83 -18.94 33.53
C ARG A 94 -22.38 -20.11 32.71
N ILE A 95 -22.95 -19.82 31.54
CA ILE A 95 -23.49 -20.85 30.64
C ILE A 95 -22.36 -21.76 30.15
N GLU A 96 -21.22 -21.20 29.77
CA GLU A 96 -20.07 -21.97 29.30
C GLU A 96 -19.43 -22.81 30.40
N GLN A 97 -19.30 -22.28 31.62
CA GLN A 97 -18.87 -23.05 32.79
C GLN A 97 -19.80 -24.24 33.00
N ARG A 98 -21.13 -23.98 33.03
CA ARG A 98 -22.11 -25.04 33.20
C ARG A 98 -22.03 -26.09 32.10
N ARG A 99 -21.82 -25.66 30.84
CA ARG A 99 -21.63 -26.55 29.70
C ARG A 99 -20.39 -27.43 29.90
N ARG A 100 -19.25 -26.84 30.29
CA ARG A 100 -18.02 -27.60 30.59
C ARG A 100 -18.25 -28.64 31.67
N ASP A 101 -18.88 -28.25 32.78
CA ASP A 101 -19.16 -29.16 33.90
C ASP A 101 -20.02 -30.36 33.46
N ILE A 102 -21.04 -30.12 32.63
CA ILE A 102 -21.88 -31.19 32.09
C ILE A 102 -21.07 -32.13 31.20
N TYR A 103 -20.20 -31.61 30.32
CA TYR A 103 -19.36 -32.46 29.47
C TYR A 103 -18.33 -33.25 30.27
N LYS A 104 -17.71 -32.65 31.30
CA LYS A 104 -16.80 -33.37 32.21
C LYS A 104 -17.53 -34.50 32.94
N ALA A 105 -18.72 -34.21 33.48
CA ALA A 105 -19.54 -35.20 34.17
C ALA A 105 -19.98 -36.34 33.24
N LEU A 106 -20.34 -36.01 31.99
CA LEU A 106 -20.69 -37.01 30.98
C LEU A 106 -19.49 -37.91 30.64
N GLY A 107 -18.31 -37.32 30.39
CA GLY A 107 -17.07 -38.06 30.13
C GLY A 107 -16.75 -39.05 31.24
N ALA A 108 -16.76 -38.58 32.49
CA ALA A 108 -16.54 -39.39 33.67
C ALA A 108 -17.56 -40.54 33.79
N ALA A 109 -18.85 -40.27 33.53
CA ALA A 109 -19.90 -41.29 33.56
C ALA A 109 -19.76 -42.34 32.43
N THR A 110 -19.22 -41.96 31.28
CA THR A 110 -18.96 -42.87 30.15
C THR A 110 -17.65 -43.64 30.25
N GLY A 111 -16.90 -43.48 31.34
CA GLY A 111 -15.63 -44.17 31.57
C GLY A 111 -14.42 -43.54 30.88
N VAL A 112 -14.52 -42.27 30.48
CA VAL A 112 -13.39 -41.48 29.97
C VAL A 112 -12.66 -40.83 31.15
N ASP A 113 -11.33 -40.93 31.18
CA ASP A 113 -10.48 -40.27 32.17
C ASP A 113 -10.25 -38.80 31.80
N VAL A 114 -11.17 -37.95 32.25
CA VAL A 114 -11.18 -36.50 31.95
C VAL A 114 -10.00 -35.78 32.61
N GLU A 115 -9.53 -36.27 33.77
CA GLU A 115 -8.46 -35.64 34.56
C GLU A 115 -7.10 -35.83 33.89
N ALA A 116 -6.82 -37.04 33.40
CA ALA A 116 -5.60 -37.31 32.62
C ALA A 116 -5.57 -36.50 31.32
N MET A 117 -6.71 -36.39 30.62
CA MET A 117 -6.82 -35.59 29.39
C MET A 117 -6.61 -34.10 29.63
N GLU A 118 -7.13 -33.54 30.73
CA GLU A 118 -6.92 -32.14 31.07
C GLU A 118 -5.46 -31.83 31.40
N ALA A 119 -4.78 -32.73 32.12
CA ALA A 119 -3.36 -32.58 32.44
C ALA A 119 -2.47 -32.63 31.18
N GLU A 120 -2.76 -33.55 30.25
CA GLU A 120 -2.06 -33.64 28.97
C GLU A 120 -2.29 -32.37 28.12
N ALA A 121 -3.53 -31.88 28.04
CA ALA A 121 -3.87 -30.66 27.30
C ALA A 121 -3.27 -29.38 27.91
N GLU A 122 -3.09 -29.33 29.24
CA GLU A 122 -2.36 -28.23 29.90
C GLU A 122 -0.86 -28.27 29.58
N ALA A 123 -0.25 -29.45 29.61
CA ALA A 123 1.15 -29.63 29.26
C ALA A 123 1.43 -29.25 27.79
N GLU A 124 0.56 -29.65 26.87
CA GLU A 124 0.66 -29.30 25.44
C GLU A 124 0.52 -27.79 25.21
N ARG A 125 -0.50 -27.16 25.80
CA ARG A 125 -0.68 -25.69 25.71
C ARG A 125 0.50 -24.92 26.28
N ALA A 126 1.04 -25.34 27.42
CA ALA A 126 2.21 -24.70 28.00
C ALA A 126 3.44 -24.83 27.09
N ALA A 127 3.63 -25.98 26.43
CA ALA A 127 4.71 -26.17 25.47
C ALA A 127 4.54 -25.31 24.22
N GLU A 128 3.32 -25.22 23.67
CA GLU A 128 2.99 -24.35 22.53
C GLU A 128 3.21 -22.87 22.86
N GLU A 129 2.76 -22.40 24.02
CA GLU A 129 2.97 -21.01 24.45
C GLU A 129 4.46 -20.66 24.57
N GLN A 130 5.29 -21.58 25.09
CA GLN A 130 6.73 -21.36 25.17
C GLN A 130 7.37 -21.31 23.77
N ALA A 131 7.01 -22.25 22.89
CA ALA A 131 7.50 -22.26 21.52
C ALA A 131 7.07 -21.02 20.74
N GLU A 132 5.86 -20.51 20.97
CA GLU A 132 5.38 -19.27 20.36
C GLU A 132 6.12 -18.05 20.92
N ARG A 133 6.37 -17.99 22.22
CA ARG A 133 7.18 -16.93 22.83
C ARG A 133 8.60 -16.91 22.27
N GLU A 134 9.24 -18.07 22.17
CA GLU A 134 10.58 -18.20 21.56
C GLU A 134 10.58 -17.77 20.09
N ARG A 135 9.54 -18.12 19.34
CA ARG A 135 9.37 -17.69 17.94
C ARG A 135 9.19 -16.17 17.83
N LEU A 136 8.36 -15.58 18.68
CA LEU A 136 8.14 -14.14 18.71
C LEU A 136 9.43 -13.41 19.10
N ASP A 137 10.14 -13.90 20.11
CA ASP A 137 11.43 -13.34 20.53
C ASP A 137 12.49 -13.45 19.43
N GLY A 138 12.55 -14.57 18.70
CA GLY A 138 13.43 -14.70 17.52
C GLY A 138 13.08 -13.75 16.37
N LEU A 139 11.81 -13.35 16.23
CA LEU A 139 11.36 -12.40 15.20
C LEU A 139 11.60 -10.93 15.59
N PHE A 140 11.55 -10.60 16.88
CA PHE A 140 11.61 -9.22 17.39
C PHE A 140 12.92 -8.87 18.12
N GLY A 141 13.64 -9.84 18.70
CA GLY A 141 14.87 -9.66 19.48
C GLY A 141 16.14 -9.35 18.67
N GLY A 142 16.06 -9.30 17.34
CA GLY A 142 17.16 -8.87 16.46
C GLY A 142 17.28 -7.35 16.27
N ARG A 143 16.41 -6.55 16.90
CA ARG A 143 16.32 -5.09 16.65
C ARG A 143 16.86 -4.20 17.77
N ASP A 144 17.63 -4.75 18.70
CA ASP A 144 18.13 -3.99 19.86
C ASP A 144 19.62 -3.62 19.75
N GLY A 145 20.19 -3.73 18.53
CA GLY A 145 21.60 -3.44 18.27
C GLY A 145 21.89 -2.06 17.66
N ASN A 146 20.90 -1.28 17.22
CA ASN A 146 21.17 0.01 16.56
C ASN A 146 19.96 0.97 16.52
N SER A 147 19.62 1.57 17.67
CA SER A 147 18.97 2.89 17.74
C SER A 147 18.80 3.32 19.19
N GLY A 148 19.92 3.47 19.90
CA GLY A 148 20.01 4.37 21.05
C GLY A 148 20.27 5.78 20.55
N GLU A 149 19.34 6.35 19.76
CA GLU A 149 19.37 7.77 19.46
C GLU A 149 18.68 8.49 20.61
N GLN A 150 19.52 9.00 21.49
CA GLN A 150 19.19 9.79 22.65
C GLN A 150 18.46 11.05 22.19
N ILE A 151 17.13 11.06 22.26
CA ILE A 151 16.34 12.27 22.14
C ILE A 151 16.44 13.00 23.48
N ASP A 152 17.30 14.01 23.50
CA ASP A 152 17.40 15.02 24.56
C ASP A 152 16.07 15.82 24.59
N PRO A 153 15.35 15.88 25.72
CA PRO A 153 14.10 16.61 25.80
C PRO A 153 14.27 18.14 25.97
N ASP A 154 15.49 18.68 26.01
CA ASP A 154 15.73 20.12 26.25
C ASP A 154 16.55 20.79 25.12
N SER A 155 15.94 21.00 23.96
CA SER A 155 16.40 22.04 23.03
C SER A 155 15.24 22.77 22.35
N GLU A 156 15.07 24.02 22.79
CA GLU A 156 14.18 25.13 22.35
C GLU A 156 12.74 25.20 22.88
#